data_AF-A0A3B0XWY3-F1
#
_entry.id   AF-A0A3B0XWY3-F1
#
_cell.length_a   1.000
_cell.length_b   1.000
_cell.length_c   1.000
_cell.angle_alpha   90.00
_cell.angle_beta   90.00
_cell.angle_gamma   90.00
#
_symmetry.space_group_name_H-M   'P 1'
#
loop_
_entity.id
_entity.type
_entity.pdbx_description
1 polymer ?
#
loop_
_entity_poly.entity_id
_entity_poly.type
_entity_poly.pdbx_seq_one_letter_code
_entity_poly.pdbx_strand_id
1 'polypeptide(L)' 'LDLLIDALKVAAEKNRPLTDDASAMEYAGYHPLLVEGHGDNIKITRAFDLQLAALYLSNLK' A
#
# COMPACT_ATOMS: atom_id res chain seq x y z
N LEU A 1 -3.36 6.24 -15.18
CA LEU A 1 -2.44 5.16 -14.75
C LEU A 1 -1.01 5.46 -15.20
N ASP A 2 -0.82 5.98 -16.42
CA ASP A 2 0.48 6.33 -16.99
C ASP A 2 1.41 7.11 -16.04
N LEU A 3 0.87 8.09 -15.32
CA LEU A 3 1.63 8.88 -14.35
C LEU A 3 2.33 8.04 -13.27
N LEU A 4 1.59 7.11 -12.64
CA LEU A 4 2.15 6.24 -11.61
C LEU A 4 3.17 5.27 -12.22
N ILE A 5 2.87 4.73 -13.41
CA ILE A 5 3.78 3.84 -14.13
C ILE A 5 5.11 4.55 -14.41
N ASP A 6 5.07 5.81 -14.85
CA ASP A 6 6.28 6.58 -15.13
C ASP A 6 7.06 6.91 -13.84
N ALA A 7 6.37 7.26 -12.75
CA ALA A 7 7.00 7.45 -11.45
C ALA A 7 7.72 6.19 -10.94
N LEU A 8 7.08 5.02 -11.08
CA LEU A 8 7.67 3.73 -10.72
C LEU A 8 8.89 3.39 -11.58
N LYS A 9 8.83 3.63 -12.90
CA LYS A 9 9.99 3.42 -13.80
C LYS A 9 11.17 4.30 -13.41
N VAL A 10 10.94 5.59 -13.18
CA VAL A 10 12.01 6.52 -12.77
C VAL A 10 12.63 6.12 -11.43
N ALA A 11 11.81 5.67 -10.47
CA ALA A 11 12.32 5.19 -9.19
C ALA A 11 13.15 3.89 -9.35
N ALA A 12 12.70 2.96 -10.19
CA ALA A 12 13.41 1.73 -10.51
C ALA A 12 14.76 1.99 -11.21
N GLU A 13 14.79 2.86 -12.21
CA GLU A 13 16.02 3.27 -12.91
C GLU A 13 17.05 3.88 -11.96
N LYS A 14 16.58 4.59 -10.93
CA LYS A 14 17.43 5.21 -9.90
C LYS A 14 17.73 4.29 -8.72
N ASN A 15 17.35 3.01 -8.78
CA ASN A 15 17.47 2.03 -7.69
C ASN A 15 16.92 2.56 -6.35
N ARG A 16 15.85 3.36 -6.40
CA ARG A 16 15.21 3.88 -5.21
C ARG A 16 14.36 2.77 -4.57
N PRO A 17 14.61 2.38 -3.31
CA PRO A 17 13.70 1.49 -2.62
C PRO A 17 12.36 2.20 -2.37
N LEU A 18 11.28 1.59 -2.84
CA LEU A 18 9.90 2.04 -2.65
C LEU A 18 9.16 1.03 -1.77
N THR A 19 8.22 1.51 -0.97
CA THR A 19 7.41 0.66 -0.08
C THR A 19 6.01 0.40 -0.63
N ASP A 20 5.51 1.32 -1.47
CA ASP A 20 4.17 1.35 -2.05
C ASP A 20 4.12 2.34 -3.23
N ASP A 21 2.95 2.49 -3.83
CA ASP A 21 2.73 3.42 -4.94
C ASP A 21 2.73 4.89 -4.50
N ALA A 22 2.36 5.19 -3.26
CA ALA A 22 2.32 6.56 -2.75
C ALA A 22 3.73 7.15 -2.63
N SER A 23 4.68 6.39 -2.09
CA SER A 23 6.10 6.76 -2.02
C SER A 23 6.73 6.97 -3.41
N ALA A 24 6.26 6.28 -4.44
CA ALA A 24 6.67 6.53 -5.82
C ALA A 24 6.19 7.91 -6.30
N MET A 25 4.94 8.24 -6.01
CA MET A 25 4.33 9.52 -6.38
C MET A 25 4.94 10.70 -5.61
N GLU A 26 5.23 10.52 -4.33
CA GLU A 26 5.97 11.49 -3.51
C GLU A 26 7.36 11.75 -4.08
N TYR A 27 8.08 10.69 -4.46
CA TYR A 27 9.40 10.83 -5.10
C TYR A 27 9.33 11.58 -6.43
N ALA A 28 8.23 11.43 -7.18
CA ALA A 28 7.95 12.19 -8.41
C ALA A 28 7.47 13.64 -8.16
N GLY A 29 7.42 14.10 -6.91
CA GLY A 29 7.05 15.48 -6.53
C GLY A 29 5.55 15.70 -6.36
N TYR A 30 4.75 14.65 -6.40
CA TYR A 30 3.31 14.72 -6.13
C TYR A 30 3.02 14.54 -4.64
N HIS A 31 1.79 14.87 -4.25
CA HIS A 31 1.33 14.79 -2.87
C HIS A 31 0.06 13.92 -2.83
N PRO A 32 0.20 12.58 -2.74
CA PRO A 32 -0.94 11.69 -2.57
C PRO A 32 -1.79 12.10 -1.37
N LEU A 33 -3.10 11.98 -1.50
CA LEU A 33 -4.03 12.29 -0.42
C LEU A 33 -4.27 11.04 0.43
N LEU A 34 -4.50 11.25 1.72
CA LEU A 34 -4.93 10.19 2.63
C LEU A 34 -6.44 10.15 2.72
N VAL A 35 -6.99 8.94 2.67
CA VAL A 35 -8.40 8.64 2.92
C VAL A 35 -8.46 7.70 4.11
N GLU A 36 -9.38 7.95 5.04
CA GLU A 36 -9.55 7.09 6.22
C GLU A 36 -9.93 5.66 5.80
N GLY A 37 -9.13 4.70 6.25
CA GLY A 37 -9.36 3.27 6.01
C GLY A 37 -10.05 2.62 7.20
N HIS A 38 -10.66 1.47 6.95
CA HIS A 38 -11.23 0.66 8.03
C HIS A 38 -10.13 -0.17 8.72
N GLY A 39 -10.23 -0.32 10.05
CA GLY A 39 -9.19 -0.94 10.87
C GLY A 39 -9.02 -2.46 10.67
N ASP A 40 -9.96 -3.12 9.99
CA ASP A 40 -9.89 -4.55 9.65
C ASP A 40 -9.17 -4.82 8.32
N ASN A 41 -8.78 -3.79 7.56
CA ASN A 41 -8.00 -3.92 6.33
C ASN A 41 -6.52 -4.19 6.65
N ILE A 42 -6.27 -5.34 7.26
CA ILE A 42 -4.95 -5.75 7.73
C ILE A 42 -4.12 -6.41 6.62
N LYS A 43 -2.80 -6.28 6.74
CA LYS A 43 -1.84 -7.07 5.96
C LYS A 43 -1.43 -8.30 6.77
N ILE A 44 -1.67 -9.51 6.25
CA ILE A 44 -1.16 -10.74 6.85
C ILE A 44 0.35 -10.78 6.63
N THR A 45 1.12 -10.73 7.72
CA THR A 45 2.59 -10.73 7.73
C THR A 45 3.21 -11.82 8.60
N ARG A 46 2.42 -12.41 9.51
CA ARG A 46 2.82 -13.49 10.44
C ARG A 46 1.72 -14.56 10.51
N ALA A 47 2.09 -15.75 10.97
CA ALA A 47 1.16 -16.87 11.09
C ALA A 47 -0.08 -16.56 11.97
N PHE A 48 0.09 -15.78 13.02
CA PHE A 48 -1.01 -15.41 13.93
C PHE A 48 -2.04 -14.48 13.27
N ASP A 49 -1.64 -13.67 12.28
CA ASP A 49 -2.53 -12.73 11.60
C ASP A 49 -3.70 -13.45 10.89
N LEU A 50 -3.54 -14.73 10.54
CA LEU A 50 -4.61 -15.55 9.96
C LEU A 50 -5.79 -15.75 10.92
N GLN A 51 -5.53 -15.91 12.22
CA GLN A 51 -6.59 -16.04 13.23
C GLN A 51 -7.34 -14.71 13.38
N LEU A 52 -6.63 -13.58 13.35
CA LEU A 52 -7.22 -12.25 13.39
C LEU A 52 -8.03 -11.95 12.13
N ALA A 53 -7.52 -12.28 10.94
CA ALA A 53 -8.24 -12.14 9.68
C ALA A 53 -9.53 -12.96 9.68
N ALA A 54 -9.48 -14.22 10.16
CA ALA A 54 -10.68 -15.05 10.30
C ALA A 54 -11.72 -14.43 11.24
N LEU A 55 -11.29 -13.82 12.35
CA LEU A 55 -12.18 -13.09 13.26
C LEU A 55 -12.83 -11.89 12.56
N TYR A 56 -12.07 -11.07 11.83
CA TYR A 56 -12.63 -9.93 11.09
C TYR A 56 -13.63 -10.39 10.03
N LEU A 57 -13.31 -11.43 9.26
CA LEU A 57 -14.20 -11.96 8.22
C LEU A 57 -15.48 -12.58 8.80
N SER A 58 -15.41 -13.21 9.98
CA SER A 58 -16.60 -13.82 10.63
C SER A 58 -17.61 -12.80 11.16
N ASN A 59 -17.18 -11.55 11.36
CA ASN A 59 -18.02 -10.44 11.81
C ASN A 59 -18.53 -9.57 10.64
N LEU A 60 -18.14 -9.90 9.40
CA LEU A 60 -18.78 -9.33 8.21
C LEU A 60 -20.21 -9.89 8.14
N LYS A 61 -21.18 -9.05 8.50
CA LYS A 61 -22.59 -9.31 8.19
C LYS A 61 -22.84 -9.14 6.71
#